data_AF-A0A1Y0EN94-F1
#
_entry.id   AF-A0A1Y0EN94-F1
#
_cell.length_a   1.000
_cell.length_b   1.000
_cell.length_c   1.000
_cell.angle_alpha   90.00
_cell.angle_beta   90.00
_cell.angle_gamma   90.00
#
_symmetry.space_group_name_H-M   'P 1'
#
loop_
_entity.id
_entity.type
_entity.pdbx_description
1 polymer ?
#
loop_
_entity_poly.entity_id
_entity_poly.type
_entity_poly.pdbx_seq_one_letter_code
_entity_poly.pdbx_strand_id
1 'polypeptide(L)'
;MTAVYLLNHLFNFIAPALWLAVFLPGVCRLLWRGAPARLSLVEQMGVQLVVGVLVLLAGLVVLGRDGAMLTYAMLVALAAVGQWLMQR
;
A
#
# COMPACT_ATOMS: atom_id res chain seq x y z
N MET A 1 -18.33 15.43 15.28
CA MET A 1 -17.56 15.42 14.01
C MET A 1 -18.55 15.42 12.87
N THR A 2 -18.54 16.40 11.97
CA THR A 2 -19.45 16.39 10.80
C THR A 2 -19.04 15.26 9.84
N ALA A 3 -19.99 14.73 9.05
CA ALA A 3 -19.74 13.61 8.12
C ALA A 3 -18.59 13.90 7.13
N VAL A 4 -18.43 15.17 6.74
CA VAL A 4 -17.37 15.63 5.83
C VAL A 4 -15.97 15.41 6.44
N TYR A 5 -15.78 15.68 7.73
CA TYR A 5 -14.48 15.46 8.38
C TYR A 5 -14.11 13.97 8.44
N LEU A 6 -15.09 13.09 8.68
CA LEU A 6 -14.85 11.65 8.72
C LEU A 6 -14.42 11.13 7.34
N LEU A 7 -15.11 11.56 6.28
CA LEU A 7 -14.74 11.21 4.91
C LEU A 7 -13.32 11.69 4.58
N ASN A 8 -13.02 12.95 4.87
CA ASN A 8 -11.69 13.50 4.64
C ASN A 8 -10.60 12.73 5.41
N HIS A 9 -10.87 12.33 6.66
CA HIS A 9 -9.93 11.54 7.43
C HIS A 9 -9.72 10.14 6.83
N LEU A 10 -10.79 9.45 6.41
CA LEU A 10 -10.70 8.13 5.79
C LEU A 10 -9.92 8.17 4.47
N PHE A 11 -10.14 9.21 3.65
CA PHE A 11 -9.36 9.42 2.44
C PHE A 11 -7.88 9.63 2.73
N ASN A 12 -7.53 10.46 3.71
CA ASN A 12 -6.14 10.70 4.09
C ASN A 12 -5.48 9.46 4.70
N PHE A 13 -6.23 8.66 5.45
CA PHE A 13 -5.78 7.39 6.01
C PHE A 13 -5.40 6.40 4.91
N ILE A 14 -6.26 6.23 3.89
CA ILE A 14 -6.05 5.25 2.80
C ILE A 14 -5.04 5.77 1.76
N ALA A 15 -4.88 7.09 1.63
CA ALA A 15 -3.99 7.72 0.65
C ALA A 15 -2.60 7.06 0.54
N PRO A 16 -1.80 6.89 1.61
CA PRO A 16 -0.47 6.28 1.49
C PRO A 16 -0.49 4.88 0.90
N ALA A 17 -1.48 4.04 1.24
CA ALA A 17 -1.62 2.70 0.65
C ALA A 17 -2.00 2.77 -0.83
N LEU A 18 -2.88 3.70 -1.20
CA LEU A 18 -3.32 3.89 -2.58
C LEU A 18 -2.18 4.38 -3.48
N TRP A 19 -1.41 5.36 -3.03
CA TRP A 19 -0.23 5.85 -3.76
C TRP A 19 0.81 4.74 -3.92
N LEU A 20 1.14 3.98 -2.87
CA LEU A 20 2.07 2.86 -2.99
C LEU A 20 1.57 1.77 -3.93
N ALA A 21 0.29 1.43 -3.87
CA ALA A 21 -0.31 0.39 -4.70
C ALA A 21 -0.25 0.71 -6.20
N VAL A 22 -0.37 1.97 -6.59
CA VAL A 22 -0.31 2.39 -8.00
C VAL A 22 1.13 2.56 -8.47
N PHE A 23 1.94 3.28 -7.69
CA PHE A 23 3.27 3.69 -8.14
C PHE A 23 4.29 2.58 -8.08
N LEU A 24 4.25 1.72 -7.05
CA LEU A 24 5.26 0.68 -6.89
C LEU A 24 5.23 -0.34 -8.05
N PRO A 25 4.08 -0.95 -8.42
CA PRO A 25 4.04 -1.86 -9.57
C PRO A 25 4.35 -1.16 -10.90
N GLY A 26 3.89 0.09 -11.07
CA GLY A 26 4.15 0.87 -12.28
C GLY A 26 5.64 1.18 -12.48
N VAL A 27 6.31 1.64 -11.43
CA VAL A 27 7.76 1.92 -11.45
C VAL A 27 8.55 0.62 -11.61
N CYS A 28 8.20 -0.45 -10.90
CA CYS A 28 8.90 -1.73 -11.06
C CYS A 28 8.75 -2.29 -12.47
N ARG A 29 7.58 -2.14 -13.12
CA ARG A 29 7.40 -2.55 -14.52
C ARG A 29 8.23 -1.73 -15.49
N LEU A 30 8.45 -0.44 -15.20
CA LEU A 30 9.28 0.44 -16.02
C LEU A 30 10.78 0.15 -15.85
N LEU A 31 11.22 -0.20 -14.64
CA LEU A 31 12.62 -0.47 -14.32
C LEU A 31 13.05 -1.91 -14.69
N TRP A 32 12.18 -2.91 -14.46
CA TRP A 32 12.45 -4.33 -14.75
C TRP A 32 11.72 -4.82 -16.01
N ARG A 33 11.91 -4.10 -17.12
CA ARG A 33 11.34 -4.48 -18.44
C ARG A 33 11.93 -5.82 -18.87
N GLY A 34 11.11 -6.87 -18.88
CA GLY A 34 11.49 -8.21 -19.38
C GLY A 34 11.51 -9.32 -18.33
N ALA A 35 11.32 -9.01 -17.05
CA ALA A 35 11.10 -10.05 -16.04
C ALA A 35 9.67 -10.63 -16.18
N PRO A 36 9.51 -11.97 -16.23
CA PRO A 36 8.18 -12.57 -16.21
C PRO A 36 7.54 -12.28 -14.85
N ALA A 37 6.44 -11.53 -14.85
CA ALA A 37 5.63 -11.31 -13.66
C ALA A 37 4.55 -12.40 -13.58
N ARG A 38 4.32 -12.95 -12.37
CA ARG A 38 3.26 -13.94 -12.14
C ARG A 38 1.86 -13.36 -12.29
N LEU A 39 1.72 -12.09 -11.95
CA LEU A 39 0.46 -11.36 -11.92
C LEU A 39 0.48 -10.21 -12.92
N SER A 40 -0.68 -9.88 -13.48
CA SER A 40 -0.86 -8.64 -14.24
C SER A 40 -0.64 -7.40 -13.36
N LEU A 41 -0.39 -6.26 -13.99
CA LEU A 41 -0.16 -5.01 -13.26
C LEU A 41 -1.36 -4.62 -12.38
N VAL A 42 -2.58 -4.86 -12.85
CA VAL A 42 -3.81 -4.54 -12.08
C VAL A 42 -3.93 -5.44 -10.85
N GLU A 43 -3.59 -6.72 -10.97
CA GLU A 43 -3.58 -7.65 -9.84
C GLU A 43 -2.52 -7.26 -8.81
N GLN A 44 -1.33 -6.86 -9.24
CA GLN A 44 -0.28 -6.37 -8.33
C GLN A 44 -0.74 -5.13 -7.57
N MET A 45 -1.35 -4.16 -8.24
CA MET A 45 -1.93 -2.98 -7.60
C MET A 45 -3.01 -3.36 -6.58
N GLY A 46 -3.90 -4.29 -6.95
CA GLY A 46 -4.99 -4.75 -6.08
C GLY A 46 -4.46 -5.41 -4.79
N VAL A 47 -3.50 -6.33 -4.91
CA VAL A 47 -2.89 -6.96 -3.74
C VAL A 47 -2.17 -5.93 -2.87
N GLN A 48 -1.41 -5.03 -3.48
CA GLN A 48 -0.66 -4.01 -2.77
C GLN A 48 -1.57 -3.03 -2.00
N LEU A 49 -2.73 -2.70 -2.56
CA LEU A 49 -3.75 -1.88 -1.91
C LEU A 49 -4.36 -2.59 -0.71
N VAL A 50 -4.78 -3.85 -0.87
CA VAL A 50 -5.38 -4.63 0.22
C VAL A 50 -4.40 -4.80 1.37
N VAL A 51 -3.17 -5.23 1.07
CA VAL A 51 -2.11 -5.37 2.09
C VAL A 51 -1.83 -4.03 2.76
N GLY A 52 -1.73 -2.94 2.00
CA GLY A 52 -1.44 -1.62 2.54
C GLY A 52 -2.52 -1.11 3.50
N VAL A 53 -3.79 -1.28 3.15
CA VAL A 53 -4.93 -0.93 4.03
C VAL A 53 -4.90 -1.78 5.30
N LEU A 54 -4.63 -3.08 5.20
CA LEU A 54 -4.52 -3.95 6.37
C LEU A 54 -3.40 -3.51 7.31
N VAL A 55 -2.25 -3.10 6.78
CA VAL A 55 -1.12 -2.59 7.59
C VAL A 55 -1.49 -1.30 8.32
N LEU A 56 -2.16 -0.38 7.63
CA LEU A 56 -2.60 0.88 8.24
C LEU A 56 -3.63 0.62 9.36
N LEU A 57 -4.60 -0.27 9.12
CA LEU A 57 -5.57 -0.68 10.13
C LEU A 57 -4.90 -1.36 11.32
N ALA A 58 -3.96 -2.29 11.07
CA ALA A 58 -3.20 -2.96 12.13
C ALA A 58 -2.38 -1.95 12.95
N GLY A 59 -1.70 -1.01 12.28
CA GLY A 59 -0.96 0.05 12.94
C GLY A 59 -1.85 0.94 13.79
N LEU A 60 -3.05 1.29 13.31
CA LEU A 60 -4.02 2.07 14.06
C LEU A 60 -4.51 1.32 15.31
N VAL A 61 -4.82 0.03 15.18
CA VAL A 61 -5.29 -0.81 16.29
C VAL A 61 -4.20 -1.03 17.35
N VAL A 62 -2.95 -1.28 16.92
CA VAL A 62 -1.85 -1.62 17.83
C VAL A 62 -1.22 -0.38 18.47
N LEU A 63 -1.01 0.70 17.71
CA LEU A 63 -0.33 1.90 18.19
C LEU A 63 -1.32 2.95 18.73
N GLY A 64 -2.62 2.79 18.48
CA GLY A 64 -3.68 3.70 18.94
C GLY A 64 -3.64 5.09 18.29
N ARG A 65 -2.76 5.31 17.31
CA ARG A 65 -2.62 6.57 16.58
C ARG A 65 -2.43 6.33 15.10
N ASP A 66 -3.08 7.16 14.30
CA ASP A 66 -2.83 7.25 12.87
C ASP A 66 -1.48 7.95 12.60
N GLY A 67 -0.85 7.63 11.47
CA GLY A 67 0.37 8.31 11.01
C GLY A 67 1.65 7.98 11.77
N ALA A 68 1.69 6.88 12.53
CA ALA A 68 2.91 6.43 13.18
C ALA A 68 3.96 6.01 12.13
N MET A 69 5.19 6.51 12.26
CA MET A 69 6.30 6.18 11.34
C MET A 69 6.59 4.68 11.27
N LEU A 70 6.34 3.93 12.36
CA LEU A 70 6.47 2.47 12.36
C LEU A 70 5.48 1.81 11.39
N THR A 71 4.23 2.29 11.35
CA THR A 71 3.20 1.79 10.43
C THR A 71 3.62 2.05 8.99
N TYR A 72 4.17 3.22 8.70
CA TYR A 72 4.68 3.55 7.36
C TYR A 72 5.93 2.74 6.98
N ALA A 73 6.83 2.48 7.93
CA ALA A 73 7.97 1.60 7.69
C ALA A 73 7.52 0.18 7.34
N MET A 74 6.55 -0.37 8.08
CA MET A 74 5.94 -1.67 7.79
C MET A 74 5.19 -1.68 6.45
N LEU A 75 4.47 -0.60 6.14
CA LEU A 75 3.75 -0.44 4.88
C LEU A 75 4.71 -0.55 3.69
N VAL A 76 5.83 0.18 3.73
CA VAL A 76 6.86 0.14 2.68
C VAL A 76 7.57 -1.22 2.64
N ALA A 77 7.91 -1.81 3.78
CA ALA A 77 8.59 -3.09 3.84
C ALA A 77 7.74 -4.22 3.24
N LEU A 78 6.46 -4.32 3.64
CA LEU A 78 5.54 -5.31 3.11
C LEU A 78 5.21 -5.06 1.63
N ALA A 79 5.19 -3.79 1.20
CA ALA A 79 5.05 -3.45 -0.21
C ALA A 79 6.23 -3.93 -1.05
N ALA A 80 7.46 -3.68 -0.59
CA ALA A 80 8.66 -4.13 -1.27
C ALA A 80 8.72 -5.66 -1.36
N VAL A 81 8.45 -6.37 -0.25
CA VAL A 81 8.45 -7.84 -0.22
C VAL A 81 7.34 -8.41 -1.09
N GLY A 82 6.12 -7.87 -0.99
CA GLY A 82 4.99 -8.30 -1.80
C GLY A 82 5.28 -8.15 -3.30
N GLN A 83 5.74 -6.97 -3.70
CA GLN A 83 6.08 -6.69 -5.09
C GLN A 83 7.19 -7.62 -5.61
N TRP A 84 8.23 -7.84 -4.80
CA TRP A 84 9.31 -8.76 -5.16
C TRP A 84 8.82 -10.20 -5.35
N LEU A 85 7.93 -10.69 -4.48
CA LEU A 85 7.35 -12.02 -4.59
C LEU A 85 6.45 -12.18 -5.83
N MET A 86 5.74 -11.12 -6.24
CA MET A 86 4.88 -11.14 -7.44
C MET A 86 5.67 -11.07 -8.75
N GLN A 87 6.91 -10.57 -8.71
CA GLN A 87 7.80 -10.44 -9.87
C GLN A 87 8.82 -11.58 -10.03
N ARG A 88 8.83 -12.53 -9.10
CA ARG A 88 9.64 -13.76 -9.15
C ARG A 88 8.87 -14.90 -9.76
#